data_AF-A0A0G0YCZ0-F1
#
_entry.id   AF-A0A0G0YCZ0-F1
#
_cell.length_a   1.000
_cell.length_b   1.000
_cell.length_c   1.000
_cell.angle_alpha   90.00
_cell.angle_beta   90.00
_cell.angle_gamma   90.00
#
_symmetry.space_group_name_H-M   'P 1'
#
loop_
_entity.id
_entity.type
_entity.pdbx_description
1 polymer ?
#
loop_
_entity_poly.entity_id
_entity_poly.type
_entity_poly.pdbx_seq_one_letter_code
_entity_poly.pdbx_strand_id
1 'polypeptide(L)'
;MALQTIKDSEGNIIDPFGGFLKADFVLLSDGEISGNMPNIEIGFRGIFNATLNIKVGNVDLHSGMYGGFAPNAIHELAKIISKFYTEDNRISEDELYLESAPITKEILENNKNIPFFQEEYEKITGKRKFFTENNLDFYTKTGLLPSIEVTGIQSGYAGEGYRNAIPHKALAKINVRLSPTQDPQRVFASFKKFLKKITPDYIDWDINCDQSGKGVFVEVDNEHVAASSIPIPFTIFSPSAYFVGHTLPP
;
A
#
# COMPACT_ATOMS: atom_id res chain seq x y z
N MET A 1 -20.79 -6.10 -8.88
CA MET A 1 -21.32 -7.41 -8.43
C MET A 1 -20.27 -8.01 -7.51
N ALA A 2 -20.49 -8.01 -6.19
CA ALA A 2 -19.52 -8.57 -5.25
C ALA A 2 -19.66 -10.10 -5.26
N LEU A 3 -18.75 -10.78 -5.94
CA LEU A 3 -18.54 -12.20 -5.71
C LEU A 3 -17.95 -12.32 -4.30
N GLN A 4 -18.76 -12.71 -3.32
CA GLN A 4 -18.24 -13.13 -2.02
C GLN A 4 -17.46 -14.43 -2.25
N THR A 5 -16.14 -14.31 -2.26
CA THR A 5 -15.23 -15.45 -2.34
C THR A 5 -15.30 -16.22 -1.03
N ILE A 6 -15.91 -17.41 -1.05
CA ILE A 6 -15.91 -18.32 0.09
C ILE A 6 -14.52 -18.98 0.13
N LYS A 7 -13.84 -18.91 1.27
CA LYS A 7 -12.52 -19.54 1.46
C LYS A 7 -12.62 -20.68 2.46
N ASP A 8 -11.85 -21.75 2.27
CA ASP A 8 -11.72 -22.82 3.27
C ASP A 8 -10.85 -22.40 4.46
N SER A 9 -10.65 -23.30 5.43
CA SER A 9 -9.80 -23.06 6.61
C SER A 9 -8.33 -22.83 6.29
N GLU A 10 -7.89 -23.15 5.07
CA GLU A 10 -6.53 -22.95 4.57
C GLU A 10 -6.42 -21.69 3.68
N GLY A 11 -7.55 -20.99 3.45
CA GLY A 11 -7.63 -19.78 2.64
C GLY A 11 -7.82 -20.05 1.15
N ASN A 12 -8.02 -21.29 0.72
CA ASN A 12 -8.27 -21.62 -0.68
C ASN A 12 -9.67 -21.15 -1.08
N ILE A 13 -9.81 -20.60 -2.28
CA ILE A 13 -11.11 -20.24 -2.84
C ILE A 13 -11.92 -21.53 -3.02
N ILE A 14 -12.97 -21.69 -2.22
CA ILE A 14 -14.02 -22.67 -2.45
C ILE A 14 -14.88 -22.07 -3.56
N ASP A 15 -14.95 -22.71 -4.72
CA ASP A 15 -15.98 -22.41 -5.71
C ASP A 15 -17.33 -22.85 -5.11
N PRO A 16 -18.15 -21.92 -4.58
CA PRO A 16 -19.40 -22.30 -3.95
C PRO A 16 -20.44 -22.75 -4.97
N PHE A 17 -20.12 -22.64 -6.26
CA PHE A 17 -20.95 -23.01 -7.38
C PHE A 17 -20.40 -24.23 -8.13
N GLY A 18 -19.39 -24.95 -7.61
CA GLY A 18 -19.02 -26.30 -8.07
C GLY A 18 -18.88 -26.47 -9.60
N GLY A 19 -18.32 -25.49 -10.30
CA GLY A 19 -18.13 -25.49 -11.75
C GLY A 19 -19.26 -24.88 -12.59
N PHE A 20 -20.33 -24.35 -11.96
CA PHE A 20 -21.42 -23.64 -12.65
C PHE A 20 -21.01 -22.22 -13.12
N LEU A 21 -19.90 -21.66 -12.62
CA LEU A 21 -19.36 -20.37 -13.04
C LEU A 21 -18.32 -20.50 -14.16
N LYS A 22 -18.67 -21.16 -15.27
CA LYS A 22 -17.85 -21.08 -16.49
C LYS A 22 -18.07 -19.70 -17.11
N ALA A 23 -17.01 -18.91 -17.20
CA ALA A 23 -17.00 -17.63 -17.88
C ALA A 23 -15.74 -17.51 -18.73
N ASP A 24 -15.87 -16.92 -19.91
CA ASP A 24 -14.75 -16.64 -20.81
C ASP A 24 -13.94 -15.43 -20.34
N PHE A 25 -14.58 -14.47 -19.67
CA PHE A 25 -13.93 -13.32 -19.03
C PHE A 25 -14.75 -12.78 -17.83
N VAL A 26 -14.09 -11.98 -16.99
CA VAL A 26 -14.73 -11.26 -15.88
C VAL A 26 -14.48 -9.76 -16.06
N LEU A 27 -15.56 -8.97 -16.05
CA LEU A 27 -15.50 -7.51 -16.08
C LEU A 27 -15.84 -6.96 -14.69
N LEU A 28 -14.92 -6.17 -14.14
CA LEU A 28 -15.10 -5.44 -12.89
C LEU A 28 -15.35 -3.97 -13.22
N SER A 29 -16.50 -3.44 -12.78
CA SER A 29 -16.86 -2.04 -12.92
C SER A 29 -16.91 -1.39 -11.54
N ASP A 30 -15.72 -1.11 -11.00
CA ASP A 30 -15.51 -0.46 -9.70
C ASP A 30 -14.39 0.60 -9.76
N GLY A 31 -14.03 1.01 -10.98
CA GLY A 31 -12.97 1.99 -11.24
C GLY A 31 -13.48 3.41 -11.37
N GLU A 32 -12.55 4.36 -11.49
CA GLU A 32 -12.85 5.80 -11.56
C GLU A 32 -12.77 6.37 -12.99
N ILE A 33 -13.62 7.37 -13.26
CA ILE A 33 -13.54 8.19 -14.47
C ILE A 33 -12.64 9.40 -14.17
N SER A 34 -11.63 9.65 -15.01
CA SER A 34 -10.76 10.83 -14.86
C SER A 34 -11.27 11.98 -15.73
N GLY A 35 -11.92 12.96 -15.10
CA GLY A 35 -12.59 14.06 -15.80
C GLY A 35 -13.73 13.55 -16.68
N ASN A 36 -13.62 13.77 -18.00
CA ASN A 36 -14.58 13.26 -18.99
C ASN A 36 -14.00 12.08 -19.81
N MET A 37 -12.89 11.48 -19.38
CA MET A 37 -12.25 10.37 -20.09
C MET A 37 -12.56 9.03 -19.38
N PRO A 38 -13.20 8.07 -20.05
CA PRO A 38 -13.31 6.73 -19.52
C PRO A 38 -11.93 6.08 -19.54
N ASN A 39 -11.58 5.43 -18.44
CA ASN A 39 -10.32 4.70 -18.30
C ASN A 39 -10.59 3.20 -18.21
N ILE A 40 -9.61 2.39 -18.62
CA ILE A 40 -9.61 0.96 -18.34
C ILE A 40 -8.52 0.70 -17.29
N GLU A 41 -8.94 0.20 -16.14
CA GLU A 41 -8.01 -0.28 -15.13
C GLU A 41 -7.53 -1.68 -15.50
N ILE A 42 -6.24 -1.82 -15.78
CA ILE A 42 -5.59 -3.08 -16.16
C ILE A 42 -4.96 -3.80 -14.98
N GLY A 43 -5.14 -3.28 -13.77
CA GLY A 43 -4.63 -3.93 -12.58
C GLY A 43 -5.03 -3.24 -11.29
N PHE A 44 -4.81 -3.95 -10.19
CA PHE A 44 -5.00 -3.48 -8.83
C PHE A 44 -3.75 -3.80 -8.02
N ARG A 45 -3.38 -2.89 -7.12
CA ARG A 45 -2.28 -3.09 -6.19
C ARG A 45 -2.60 -4.19 -5.20
N GLY A 46 -1.58 -4.96 -4.83
CA GLY A 46 -1.67 -5.83 -3.66
C GLY A 46 -1.64 -5.04 -2.35
N ILE A 47 -1.88 -5.73 -1.24
CA ILE A 47 -1.83 -5.16 0.11
C ILE A 47 -1.38 -6.19 1.13
N PHE A 48 -0.70 -5.72 2.18
CA PHE A 48 -0.81 -6.33 3.49
C PHE A 48 -0.94 -5.27 4.60
N ASN A 49 -1.66 -5.62 5.65
CA ASN A 49 -1.80 -4.81 6.86
C ASN A 49 -1.05 -5.51 7.99
N ALA A 50 -0.19 -4.76 8.67
CA ALA A 50 0.66 -5.30 9.72
C ALA A 50 0.61 -4.44 10.99
N THR A 51 0.86 -5.10 12.12
CA THR A 51 0.99 -4.49 13.42
C THR A 51 2.40 -4.73 13.95
N LEU A 52 3.21 -3.68 14.06
CA LEU A 52 4.54 -3.72 14.68
C LEU A 52 4.41 -3.36 16.15
N ASN A 53 4.81 -4.27 17.04
CA ASN A 53 4.92 -4.03 18.47
C ASN A 53 6.40 -3.90 18.84
N ILE A 54 6.73 -2.94 19.69
CA ILE A 54 8.06 -2.84 20.29
C ILE A 54 7.98 -2.68 21.82
N LYS A 55 9.00 -3.18 22.50
CA LYS A 55 9.18 -3.11 23.95
C LYS A 55 10.64 -2.81 24.27
N VAL A 56 10.86 -1.83 25.15
CA VAL A 56 12.21 -1.35 25.55
C VAL A 56 12.50 -1.51 27.04
N GLY A 57 11.55 -2.08 27.79
CA GLY A 57 11.63 -2.28 29.24
C GLY A 57 10.43 -3.07 29.74
N ASN A 58 10.36 -3.34 31.04
CA ASN A 58 9.30 -4.19 31.62
C ASN A 58 8.09 -3.41 32.17
N VAL A 59 8.29 -2.15 32.52
CA VAL A 59 7.27 -1.28 33.12
C VAL A 59 7.52 0.16 32.70
N ASP A 60 6.49 0.99 32.75
CA ASP A 60 6.65 2.44 32.58
C ASP A 60 7.50 3.01 33.72
N LEU A 61 8.37 3.97 33.41
CA LEU A 61 9.31 4.56 34.36
C LEU A 61 8.94 6.01 34.69
N HIS A 62 9.27 6.47 35.89
CA HIS A 62 9.08 7.88 36.28
C HIS A 62 9.99 8.79 35.44
N SER A 63 9.41 9.67 34.61
CA SER A 63 10.20 10.45 33.64
C SER A 63 11.17 11.43 34.28
N GLY A 64 10.87 11.94 35.48
CA GLY A 64 11.80 12.80 36.22
C GLY A 64 13.03 12.07 36.79
N MET A 65 12.94 10.76 37.02
CA MET A 65 14.05 9.97 37.58
C MET A 65 14.90 9.33 36.49
N TYR A 66 14.24 8.84 35.43
CA TYR A 66 14.89 8.05 34.38
C TYR A 66 14.99 8.79 33.03
N GLY A 67 14.50 10.03 32.95
CA GLY A 67 14.51 10.84 31.74
C GLY A 67 15.91 11.08 31.22
N GLY A 68 16.12 10.85 29.92
CA GLY A 68 17.43 10.95 29.27
C GLY A 68 18.36 9.76 29.50
N PHE A 69 18.04 8.86 30.44
CA PHE A 69 18.81 7.64 30.69
C PHE A 69 18.12 6.39 30.10
N ALA A 70 16.84 6.18 30.38
CA ALA A 70 16.10 5.01 29.93
C ALA A 70 15.55 5.18 28.50
N PRO A 71 15.49 4.10 27.70
CA PRO A 71 14.88 4.14 26.38
C PRO A 71 13.38 4.41 26.50
N ASN A 72 12.86 5.22 25.57
CA ASN A 72 11.45 5.54 25.48
C ASN A 72 10.86 4.85 24.25
N ALA A 73 9.87 3.97 24.44
CA ALA A 73 9.34 3.16 23.36
C ALA A 73 8.77 3.99 22.21
N ILE A 74 8.08 5.11 22.47
CA ILE A 74 7.54 5.92 21.36
C ILE A 74 8.66 6.65 20.60
N HIS A 75 9.74 7.05 21.29
CA HIS A 75 10.89 7.67 20.62
C HIS A 75 11.61 6.66 19.73
N GLU A 76 11.83 5.45 20.21
CA GLU A 76 12.48 4.40 19.41
C GLU A 76 11.60 3.96 18.24
N LEU A 77 10.28 3.82 18.43
CA LEU A 77 9.35 3.53 17.34
C LEU A 77 9.39 4.62 16.27
N ALA A 78 9.43 5.90 16.66
CA ALA A 78 9.54 7.01 15.73
C ALA A 78 10.85 6.96 14.92
N LYS A 79 11.98 6.62 15.55
CA LYS A 79 13.27 6.43 14.86
C LYS A 79 13.28 5.24 13.90
N ILE A 80 12.51 4.19 14.18
CA ILE A 80 12.35 3.05 13.27
C ILE A 80 11.50 3.48 12.07
N ILE A 81 10.35 4.09 12.30
CA ILE A 81 9.42 4.56 11.26
C ILE A 81 10.09 5.59 10.35
N SER A 82 10.90 6.50 10.89
CA SER A 82 11.60 7.52 10.10
C SER A 82 12.57 6.94 9.08
N LYS A 83 12.95 5.67 9.20
CA LYS A 83 13.84 4.98 8.24
C LYS A 83 13.07 4.34 7.08
N PHE A 84 11.74 4.28 7.12
CA PHE A 84 10.95 3.63 6.06
C PHE A 84 11.11 4.32 4.70
N TYR A 85 11.29 5.64 4.71
CA TYR A 85 11.53 6.42 3.52
C TYR A 85 12.87 7.16 3.60
N THR A 86 13.48 7.37 2.44
CA THR A 86 14.61 8.29 2.25
C THR A 86 14.11 9.73 2.24
N GLU A 87 15.05 10.69 2.27
CA GLU A 87 14.72 12.12 2.16
C GLU A 87 13.98 12.47 0.85
N ASP A 88 14.17 11.66 -0.20
CA ASP A 88 13.52 11.80 -1.50
C ASP A 88 12.15 11.09 -1.59
N ASN A 89 11.59 10.62 -0.47
CA ASN A 89 10.29 9.91 -0.41
C ASN A 89 10.24 8.60 -1.21
N ARG A 90 11.40 7.94 -1.31
CA ARG A 90 11.54 6.57 -1.81
C ARG A 90 11.58 5.61 -0.62
N ILE A 91 11.01 4.41 -0.73
CA ILE A 91 11.17 3.39 0.32
C ILE A 91 12.67 3.05 0.44
N SER A 92 13.19 3.06 1.66
CA SER A 92 14.64 2.95 1.88
C SER A 92 15.24 1.57 1.60
N GLU A 93 14.42 0.52 1.49
CA GLU A 93 14.89 -0.86 1.28
C GLU A 93 14.55 -1.37 -0.12
N ASP A 94 15.59 -1.64 -0.90
CA ASP A 94 15.48 -2.09 -2.30
C ASP A 94 14.77 -3.45 -2.42
N GLU A 95 14.93 -4.33 -1.43
CA GLU A 95 14.27 -5.65 -1.42
C GLU A 95 12.73 -5.56 -1.37
N LEU A 96 12.17 -4.40 -1.01
CA LEU A 96 10.73 -4.15 -1.05
C LEU A 96 10.22 -3.79 -2.46
N TYR A 97 11.12 -3.45 -3.39
CA TYR A 97 10.78 -3.21 -4.79
C TYR A 97 10.95 -4.45 -5.68
N LEU A 98 11.53 -5.54 -5.16
CA LEU A 98 11.70 -6.77 -5.92
C LEU A 98 10.36 -7.25 -6.46
N GLU A 99 10.36 -7.71 -7.71
CA GLU A 99 9.17 -8.19 -8.43
C GLU A 99 8.09 -7.10 -8.65
N SER A 100 8.42 -5.82 -8.49
CA SER A 100 7.53 -4.74 -8.94
C SER A 100 7.35 -4.76 -10.45
N ALA A 101 6.16 -4.35 -10.90
CA ALA A 101 5.82 -4.27 -12.30
C ALA A 101 6.83 -3.37 -13.04
N PRO A 102 7.24 -3.75 -14.26
CA PRO A 102 8.21 -2.97 -15.02
C PRO A 102 7.62 -1.61 -15.38
N ILE A 103 8.42 -0.55 -15.19
CA ILE A 103 8.08 0.80 -15.64
C ILE A 103 8.73 1.02 -17.01
N THR A 104 7.99 0.72 -18.07
CA THR A 104 8.46 0.90 -19.46
C THR A 104 8.20 2.33 -19.95
N LYS A 105 8.87 2.74 -21.03
CA LYS A 105 8.62 4.05 -21.66
C LYS A 105 7.17 4.18 -22.14
N GLU A 106 6.62 3.10 -22.69
CA GLU A 106 5.23 3.05 -23.17
C GLU A 106 4.24 3.29 -22.03
N ILE A 107 4.43 2.64 -20.88
CA ILE A 107 3.61 2.85 -19.68
C ILE A 107 3.70 4.30 -19.19
N LEU A 108 4.92 4.88 -19.16
CA LEU A 108 5.12 6.27 -18.76
C LEU A 108 4.46 7.25 -19.73
N GLU A 109 4.53 7.01 -21.03
CA GLU A 109 3.89 7.84 -22.06
C GLU A 109 2.36 7.73 -21.98
N ASN A 110 1.83 6.53 -21.80
CA ASN A 110 0.40 6.31 -21.55
C ASN A 110 -0.08 7.04 -20.29
N ASN A 111 0.62 6.90 -19.16
CA ASN A 111 0.20 7.50 -17.89
C ASN A 111 0.22 9.04 -17.93
N LYS A 112 1.13 9.64 -18.70
CA LYS A 112 1.15 11.09 -18.94
C LYS A 112 -0.06 11.60 -19.72
N ASN A 113 -0.72 10.75 -20.49
CA ASN A 113 -1.93 11.12 -21.23
C ASN A 113 -3.20 11.05 -20.35
N ILE A 114 -3.11 10.50 -19.14
CA ILE A 114 -4.23 10.45 -18.20
C ILE A 114 -4.42 11.86 -17.58
N PRO A 115 -5.63 12.46 -17.63
CA PRO A 115 -5.88 13.79 -17.10
C PRO A 115 -5.66 13.81 -15.60
N PHE A 116 -4.68 14.59 -15.17
CA PHE A 116 -4.42 14.85 -13.76
C PHE A 116 -4.77 16.31 -13.45
N PHE A 117 -5.91 16.53 -12.81
CA PHE A 117 -6.37 17.86 -12.42
C PHE A 117 -5.74 18.28 -11.10
N GLN A 118 -4.52 18.83 -11.17
CA GLN A 118 -3.76 19.22 -9.97
C GLN A 118 -4.59 20.08 -9.00
N GLU A 119 -5.41 21.01 -9.48
CA GLU A 119 -6.27 21.85 -8.61
C GLU A 119 -7.28 21.05 -7.79
N GLU A 120 -7.82 19.95 -8.31
CA GLU A 120 -8.76 19.09 -7.58
C GLU A 120 -8.05 18.36 -6.45
N TYR A 121 -6.88 17.80 -6.74
CA TYR A 121 -6.03 17.18 -5.72
C TYR A 121 -5.53 18.20 -4.70
N GLU A 122 -5.20 19.41 -5.12
CA GLU A 122 -4.80 20.49 -4.22
C GLU A 122 -5.94 20.93 -3.30
N LYS A 123 -7.19 20.90 -3.75
CA LYS A 123 -8.37 21.15 -2.89
C LYS A 123 -8.51 20.07 -1.81
N ILE A 124 -8.29 18.81 -2.17
CA ILE A 124 -8.37 17.67 -1.24
C ILE A 124 -7.20 17.69 -0.24
N THR A 125 -5.99 17.95 -0.73
CA THR A 125 -4.75 17.85 0.05
C THR A 125 -4.38 19.14 0.77
N GLY A 126 -5.02 20.26 0.42
CA GLY A 126 -4.68 21.59 0.93
C GLY A 126 -3.37 22.14 0.37
N LYS A 127 -3.13 21.97 -0.94
CA LYS A 127 -1.93 22.44 -1.66
C LYS A 127 -0.59 21.92 -1.12
N ARG A 128 -0.59 20.68 -0.63
CA ARG A 128 0.62 20.04 -0.12
C ARG A 128 1.48 19.49 -1.26
N LYS A 129 2.80 19.47 -1.06
CA LYS A 129 3.76 18.89 -2.01
C LYS A 129 3.45 17.40 -2.22
N PHE A 130 3.38 16.97 -3.48
CA PHE A 130 3.33 15.55 -3.83
C PHE A 130 4.70 14.90 -3.71
N PHE A 131 4.72 13.67 -3.21
CA PHE A 131 5.93 12.87 -3.11
C PHE A 131 6.13 12.08 -4.41
N THR A 132 6.97 12.62 -5.29
CA THR A 132 7.33 11.97 -6.55
C THR A 132 8.73 11.38 -6.45
N GLU A 133 8.81 10.05 -6.35
CA GLU A 133 10.08 9.34 -6.51
C GLU A 133 10.55 9.51 -7.96
N ASN A 134 11.77 9.99 -8.18
CA ASN A 134 12.37 10.15 -9.52
C ASN A 134 11.54 10.95 -10.54
N ASN A 135 10.72 11.91 -10.09
CA ASN A 135 9.79 12.68 -10.94
C ASN A 135 8.76 11.81 -11.68
N LEU A 136 8.42 10.63 -11.15
CA LEU A 136 7.33 9.82 -11.67
C LEU A 136 5.99 10.54 -11.50
N ASP A 137 5.10 10.37 -12.48
CA ASP A 137 3.73 10.88 -12.41
C ASP A 137 2.91 10.16 -11.34
N PHE A 138 1.76 10.73 -11.01
CA PHE A 138 0.87 10.23 -9.96
C PHE A 138 0.44 8.76 -10.20
N TYR A 139 0.05 8.40 -11.42
CA TYR A 139 -0.46 7.07 -11.74
C TYR A 139 0.65 6.03 -11.70
N THR A 140 1.84 6.37 -12.19
CA THR A 140 3.01 5.49 -12.09
C THR A 140 3.41 5.25 -10.64
N LYS A 141 3.53 6.32 -9.83
CA LYS A 141 3.95 6.20 -8.43
C LYS A 141 2.91 5.46 -7.59
N THR A 142 1.63 5.75 -7.78
CA THR A 142 0.57 5.15 -6.96
C THR A 142 0.17 3.76 -7.44
N GLY A 143 0.21 3.45 -8.73
CA GLY A 143 -0.21 2.15 -9.27
C GLY A 143 0.89 1.10 -9.35
N LEU A 144 2.13 1.48 -9.69
CA LEU A 144 3.18 0.51 -10.05
C LEU A 144 4.25 0.33 -8.98
N LEU A 145 4.36 1.24 -8.02
CA LEU A 145 5.34 1.16 -6.94
C LEU A 145 4.70 0.77 -5.62
N PRO A 146 5.43 0.07 -4.73
CA PRO A 146 4.98 -0.16 -3.37
C PRO A 146 4.97 1.14 -2.54
N SER A 147 4.15 1.16 -1.49
CA SER A 147 4.12 2.25 -0.50
C SER A 147 3.86 1.70 0.91
N ILE A 148 4.41 2.38 1.91
CA ILE A 148 4.27 2.06 3.33
C ILE A 148 3.60 3.24 4.02
N GLU A 149 2.46 3.02 4.67
CA GLU A 149 1.76 4.05 5.43
C GLU A 149 1.59 3.62 6.88
N VAL A 150 2.05 4.47 7.82
CA VAL A 150 1.74 4.27 9.24
C VAL A 150 0.42 4.96 9.55
N THR A 151 -0.62 4.16 9.77
CA THR A 151 -2.01 4.62 9.91
C THR A 151 -2.44 4.78 11.37
N GLY A 152 -1.64 4.29 12.31
CA GLY A 152 -1.90 4.48 13.73
C GLY A 152 -0.65 4.22 14.55
N ILE A 153 -0.49 4.98 15.64
CA ILE A 153 0.58 4.79 16.61
C ILE A 153 -0.03 4.85 18.01
N GLN A 154 0.35 3.93 18.87
CA GLN A 154 -0.10 3.89 20.27
C GLN A 154 1.08 3.67 21.21
N SER A 155 1.18 4.50 22.25
CA SER A 155 2.17 4.35 23.32
C SER A 155 1.81 5.24 24.50
N GLY A 156 2.18 4.83 25.72
CA GLY A 156 2.09 5.67 26.91
C GLY A 156 0.68 6.19 27.22
N TYR A 157 0.61 7.44 27.70
CA TYR A 157 -0.63 8.10 28.10
C TYR A 157 -1.18 8.97 26.97
N ALA A 158 -2.37 8.64 26.49
CA ALA A 158 -3.06 9.35 25.42
C ALA A 158 -4.35 10.07 25.89
N GLY A 159 -4.57 10.14 27.21
CA GLY A 159 -5.70 10.85 27.82
C GLY A 159 -5.46 12.35 27.96
N GLU A 160 -6.43 13.06 28.53
CA GLU A 160 -6.31 14.49 28.80
C GLU A 160 -5.23 14.80 29.84
N GLY A 161 -4.50 15.91 29.68
CA GLY A 161 -3.42 16.30 30.57
C GLY A 161 -2.11 15.55 30.31
N TYR A 162 -1.32 15.34 31.36
CA TYR A 162 0.02 14.78 31.24
C TYR A 162 0.27 13.68 32.27
N ARG A 163 0.98 12.63 31.85
CA ARG A 163 1.55 11.62 32.75
C ARG A 163 3.07 11.66 32.64
N ASN A 164 3.73 11.90 33.76
CA ASN A 164 5.19 11.97 33.86
C ASN A 164 5.83 10.57 33.83
N ALA A 165 5.67 9.87 32.70
CA ALA A 165 6.12 8.50 32.51
C ALA A 165 6.88 8.32 31.19
N ILE A 166 7.85 7.41 31.20
CA ILE A 166 8.51 6.90 30.00
C ILE A 166 7.84 5.58 29.65
N PRO A 167 7.14 5.48 28.51
CA PRO A 167 6.45 4.26 28.13
C PRO A 167 7.45 3.18 27.71
N HIS A 168 7.22 1.96 28.19
CA HIS A 168 8.07 0.81 27.87
C HIS A 168 7.60 0.02 26.63
N LYS A 169 6.40 0.29 26.11
CA LYS A 169 5.81 -0.36 24.92
C LYS A 169 5.24 0.66 23.96
N ALA A 170 5.35 0.37 22.67
CA ALA A 170 4.69 1.13 21.60
C ALA A 170 4.26 0.19 20.46
N LEU A 171 3.24 0.59 19.72
CA LEU A 171 2.71 -0.13 18.57
C LEU A 171 2.50 0.82 17.38
N ALA A 172 2.73 0.31 16.17
CA ALA A 172 2.36 0.95 14.92
C ALA A 172 1.44 0.03 14.07
N LYS A 173 0.36 0.59 13.54
CA LYS A 173 -0.47 0.01 12.48
C LYS A 173 0.10 0.46 11.14
N ILE A 174 0.44 -0.49 10.29
CA ILE A 174 1.16 -0.26 9.04
C ILE A 174 0.37 -0.87 7.89
N ASN A 175 0.03 -0.05 6.90
CA ASN A 175 -0.59 -0.51 5.67
C ASN A 175 0.47 -0.47 4.58
N VAL A 176 0.75 -1.61 3.97
CA VAL A 176 1.71 -1.70 2.86
C VAL A 176 0.96 -2.04 1.60
N ARG A 177 1.01 -1.15 0.62
CA ARG A 177 0.50 -1.39 -0.71
C ARG A 177 1.63 -1.92 -1.58
N LEU A 178 1.30 -2.88 -2.42
CA LEU A 178 2.25 -3.60 -3.26
C LEU A 178 2.08 -3.21 -4.72
N SER A 179 3.15 -3.28 -5.48
CA SER A 179 3.07 -3.32 -6.94
C SER A 179 2.21 -4.53 -7.36
N PRO A 180 1.42 -4.45 -8.44
CA PRO A 180 0.42 -5.47 -8.77
C PRO A 180 0.99 -6.87 -9.04
N THR A 181 2.26 -6.97 -9.40
CA THR A 181 2.96 -8.25 -9.68
C THR A 181 3.60 -8.88 -8.45
N GLN A 182 3.65 -8.17 -7.32
CA GLN A 182 4.34 -8.64 -6.11
C GLN A 182 3.53 -9.68 -5.34
N ASP A 183 4.25 -10.64 -4.76
CA ASP A 183 3.69 -11.58 -3.79
C ASP A 183 3.69 -10.98 -2.37
N PRO A 184 2.53 -10.87 -1.70
CA PRO A 184 2.45 -10.28 -0.36
C PRO A 184 3.31 -10.99 0.69
N GLN A 185 3.45 -12.32 0.62
CA GLN A 185 4.23 -13.08 1.60
C GLN A 185 5.73 -12.80 1.43
N ARG A 186 6.20 -12.73 0.18
CA ARG A 186 7.59 -12.37 -0.13
C ARG A 186 7.92 -10.95 0.33
N VAL A 187 7.06 -9.97 0.02
CA VAL A 187 7.29 -8.59 0.44
C VAL A 187 7.22 -8.45 1.96
N PHE A 188 6.31 -9.15 2.64
CA PHE A 188 6.25 -9.16 4.10
C PHE A 188 7.53 -9.77 4.71
N ALA A 189 8.10 -10.82 4.11
CA ALA A 189 9.37 -11.38 4.54
C ALA A 189 10.54 -10.39 4.37
N SER A 190 10.62 -9.70 3.23
CA SER A 190 11.57 -8.61 3.00
C SER A 190 11.39 -7.48 4.03
N PHE A 191 10.14 -7.13 4.36
CA PHE A 191 9.84 -6.11 5.36
C PHE A 191 10.29 -6.52 6.77
N LYS A 192 10.11 -7.78 7.17
CA LYS A 192 10.66 -8.29 8.43
C LYS A 192 12.19 -8.21 8.47
N LYS A 193 12.85 -8.56 7.37
CA LYS A 193 14.31 -8.48 7.27
C LYS A 193 14.79 -7.03 7.38
N PHE A 194 14.08 -6.11 6.75
CA PHE A 194 14.34 -4.68 6.87
C PHE A 194 14.19 -4.19 8.31
N LEU A 195 13.07 -4.51 8.97
CA LEU A 195 12.83 -4.17 10.38
C LEU A 195 13.93 -4.71 11.30
N LYS A 196 14.36 -5.96 11.07
CA LYS A 196 15.48 -6.56 11.81
C LYS A 196 16.78 -5.78 11.63
N LYS A 197 17.07 -5.31 10.42
CA LYS A 197 18.27 -4.53 10.09
C LYS A 197 18.27 -3.15 10.74
N ILE A 198 17.11 -2.51 10.88
CA ILE A 198 17.03 -1.11 11.37
C ILE A 198 16.69 -0.97 12.86
N THR A 199 16.21 -2.04 13.49
CA THR A 199 15.83 -2.08 14.91
C THR A 199 17.05 -2.44 15.76
N PRO A 200 17.44 -1.63 16.76
CA PRO A 200 18.53 -1.95 17.67
C PRO A 200 18.28 -3.23 18.49
N ASP A 201 19.34 -3.97 18.80
CA ASP A 201 19.27 -5.27 19.50
C ASP A 201 18.69 -5.21 20.92
N TYR A 202 18.68 -4.03 21.56
CA TYR A 202 18.11 -3.85 22.90
C TYR A 202 16.58 -3.68 22.90
N ILE A 203 15.96 -3.66 21.71
CA ILE A 203 14.51 -3.52 21.55
C ILE A 203 13.93 -4.89 21.22
N ASP A 204 13.05 -5.38 22.09
CA ASP A 204 12.20 -6.52 21.76
C ASP A 204 11.13 -6.06 20.79
N TRP A 205 10.94 -6.78 19.68
CA TRP A 205 9.90 -6.43 18.70
C TRP A 205 9.27 -7.67 18.06
N ASP A 206 8.01 -7.52 17.66
CA ASP A 206 7.29 -8.49 16.85
C ASP A 206 6.45 -7.77 15.80
N ILE A 207 6.19 -8.45 14.69
CA ILE A 207 5.29 -7.94 13.65
C ILE A 207 4.36 -9.04 13.16
N ASN A 208 3.07 -8.74 13.19
CA ASN A 208 2.01 -9.64 12.75
C ASN A 208 1.34 -9.06 11.50
N CYS A 209 1.06 -9.90 10.51
CA CYS A 209 0.29 -9.54 9.33
C CYS A 209 -1.17 -9.96 9.55
N ASP A 210 -2.05 -8.98 9.69
CA ASP A 210 -3.47 -9.19 10.02
C ASP A 210 -4.28 -9.55 8.76
N GLN A 211 -3.94 -8.95 7.61
CA GLN A 211 -4.63 -9.13 6.33
C GLN A 211 -3.63 -9.04 5.18
N SER A 212 -3.85 -9.81 4.11
CA SER A 212 -3.08 -9.70 2.88
C SER A 212 -3.92 -10.05 1.65
N GLY A 213 -3.62 -9.40 0.53
CA GLY A 213 -4.27 -9.63 -0.76
C GLY A 213 -3.27 -9.44 -1.89
N LYS A 214 -3.28 -10.36 -2.86
CA LYS A 214 -2.40 -10.28 -4.04
C LYS A 214 -2.92 -9.19 -4.98
N GLY A 215 -1.98 -8.52 -5.64
CA GLY A 215 -2.33 -7.63 -6.75
C GLY A 215 -2.83 -8.40 -7.97
N VAL A 216 -3.39 -7.64 -8.91
CA VAL A 216 -3.82 -8.14 -10.22
C VAL A 216 -3.17 -7.27 -11.27
N PHE A 217 -2.62 -7.89 -12.31
CA PHE A 217 -2.10 -7.19 -13.48
C PHE A 217 -2.56 -7.95 -14.72
N VAL A 218 -3.12 -7.24 -15.69
CA VAL A 218 -3.59 -7.74 -16.97
C VAL A 218 -2.80 -7.02 -18.06
N GLU A 219 -2.26 -7.79 -18.99
CA GLU A 219 -1.51 -7.23 -20.12
C GLU A 219 -2.44 -6.48 -21.07
N VAL A 220 -1.97 -5.35 -21.61
CA VAL A 220 -2.77 -4.45 -22.45
C VAL A 220 -3.12 -5.06 -23.81
N ASP A 221 -2.29 -5.97 -24.30
CA ASP A 221 -2.46 -6.70 -25.56
C ASP A 221 -3.40 -7.92 -25.43
N ASN A 222 -4.00 -8.14 -24.26
CA ASN A 222 -5.04 -9.15 -24.06
C ASN A 222 -6.25 -8.85 -24.98
N GLU A 223 -6.74 -9.87 -25.67
CA GLU A 223 -7.85 -9.73 -26.64
C GLU A 223 -9.12 -9.10 -26.05
N HIS A 224 -9.41 -9.35 -24.77
CA HIS A 224 -10.56 -8.78 -24.07
C HIS A 224 -10.33 -7.32 -23.67
N VAL A 225 -9.09 -6.94 -23.36
CA VAL A 225 -8.70 -5.55 -23.10
C VAL A 225 -8.69 -4.75 -24.40
N ALA A 226 -8.21 -5.34 -25.50
CA ALA A 226 -8.29 -4.74 -26.83
C ALA A 226 -9.76 -4.52 -27.26
N ALA A 227 -10.65 -5.46 -26.97
CA ALA A 227 -12.08 -5.37 -27.29
C ALA A 227 -12.80 -4.28 -26.50
N SER A 228 -12.42 -4.02 -25.23
CA SER A 228 -13.02 -2.94 -24.43
C SER A 228 -12.58 -1.55 -24.86
N SER A 229 -11.49 -1.45 -25.62
CA SER A 229 -10.97 -0.21 -26.19
C SER A 229 -11.58 0.16 -27.55
N ILE A 230 -12.42 -0.72 -28.13
CA ILE A 230 -13.16 -0.43 -29.35
C ILE A 230 -14.35 0.50 -28.99
N PRO A 231 -14.46 1.69 -29.61
CA PRO A 231 -15.59 2.58 -29.35
C PRO A 231 -16.93 1.89 -29.66
N ILE A 232 -17.79 1.77 -28.65
CA ILE A 232 -19.15 1.26 -28.85
C ILE A 232 -19.90 2.32 -29.67
N PRO A 233 -20.61 1.96 -30.76
CA PRO A 233 -21.23 2.90 -31.70
C PRO A 233 -22.30 3.84 -31.11
N PHE A 234 -22.62 3.71 -29.81
CA PHE A 234 -23.54 4.56 -29.06
C PHE A 234 -22.89 5.31 -27.87
N THR A 235 -21.57 5.20 -27.70
CA THR A 235 -20.81 5.97 -26.70
C THR A 235 -19.85 6.93 -27.38
N ILE A 236 -19.82 8.18 -26.91
CA ILE A 236 -19.04 9.29 -27.46
C ILE A 236 -17.54 9.17 -27.15
N PHE A 237 -17.10 8.08 -26.51
CA PHE A 237 -15.77 7.99 -25.92
C PHE A 237 -15.10 6.66 -26.26
N SER A 238 -13.85 6.74 -26.71
CA SER A 238 -12.91 5.61 -26.74
C SER A 238 -12.01 5.73 -25.50
N PRO A 239 -11.72 4.64 -24.76
CA PRO A 239 -10.74 4.67 -23.70
C PRO A 239 -9.39 5.07 -24.28
N SER A 240 -8.76 6.09 -23.71
CA SER A 240 -7.52 6.66 -24.21
C SER A 240 -6.30 6.33 -23.34
N ALA A 241 -6.51 5.68 -22.18
CA ALA A 241 -5.42 5.28 -21.30
C ALA A 241 -5.76 4.09 -20.40
N TYR A 242 -4.73 3.33 -20.06
CA TYR A 242 -4.77 2.20 -19.14
C TYR A 242 -3.97 2.47 -17.88
N PHE A 243 -4.44 2.10 -16.69
CA PHE A 243 -3.60 2.24 -15.49
C PHE A 243 -3.88 1.15 -14.45
N VAL A 244 -3.00 1.07 -13.46
CA VAL A 244 -3.19 0.21 -12.29
C VAL A 244 -3.87 1.04 -11.21
N GLY A 245 -5.10 0.66 -10.88
CA GLY A 245 -5.95 1.33 -9.92
C GLY A 245 -5.58 1.05 -8.47
N HIS A 246 -6.56 1.21 -7.60
CA HIS A 246 -6.40 0.99 -6.16
C HIS A 246 -6.25 -0.50 -5.82
N THR A 247 -6.70 -0.94 -4.64
CA THR A 247 -6.63 -2.35 -4.24
C THR A 247 -8.04 -2.86 -4.01
N LEU A 248 -8.32 -4.05 -4.53
CA LEU A 248 -9.53 -4.77 -4.18
C LEU A 248 -9.46 -5.25 -2.72
N PRO A 249 -10.58 -5.24 -1.99
CA PRO A 249 -10.63 -5.84 -0.65
C PRO A 249 -10.13 -7.30 -0.67
N PRO A 250 -9.36 -7.72 0.35
CA PRO A 250 -8.81 -9.08 0.44
C PRO A 250 -9.87 -10.18 0.62
#